data_AF-A0A959P2M0-F1
#
_entry.id   AF-A0A959P2M0-F1
#
_cell.length_a   1.000
_cell.length_b   1.000
_cell.length_c   1.000
_cell.angle_alpha   90.00
_cell.angle_beta   90.00
_cell.angle_gamma   90.00
#
_symmetry.space_group_name_H-M   'P 1'
#
loop_
_entity.id
_entity.type
_entity.pdbx_description
1 polymer ?
#
loop_
_entity_poly.entity_id
_entity_poly.type
_entity_poly.pdbx_seq_one_letter_code
_entity_poly.pdbx_strand_id
1 'polypeptide(L)'
;MKSIKFVAIVLFSVILTFCNNKNENQVFSEAQKLIASEKYDEAIIKFEEVVNEFPKSAKADSSLFEIAKLYQGQVIKNLRPKESLKKAVDTYRKVFTDYPNSKLAESSIFMAGFILANELKEFKEAGKMYNLYIEKYPNGELADDAKIELQNLGKSPEEILSHKSI
;
A
#
# COMPACT_ATOMS: atom_id res chain seq x y z
N MET A 1 50.41 25.87 42.33
CA MET A 1 49.12 26.53 42.63
C MET A 1 48.94 27.63 41.58
N LYS A 2 47.80 27.59 40.84
CA LYS A 2 47.43 28.40 39.64
C LYS A 2 48.30 28.07 38.41
N SER A 3 47.81 27.84 37.19
CA SER A 3 46.54 28.15 36.51
C SER A 3 46.53 27.40 35.16
N ILE A 4 45.38 26.98 34.62
CA ILE A 4 45.10 26.99 33.17
C ILE A 4 43.58 27.11 32.98
N LYS A 5 43.22 28.02 32.08
CA LYS A 5 41.87 28.45 31.75
C LYS A 5 41.21 27.49 30.76
N PHE A 6 39.88 27.43 30.81
CA PHE A 6 38.96 26.97 29.77
C PHE A 6 39.46 27.21 28.34
N VAL A 7 39.52 26.17 27.50
CA VAL A 7 39.28 26.26 26.04
C VAL A 7 38.61 24.99 25.51
N ALA A 8 37.36 25.18 25.09
CA ALA A 8 36.60 24.56 24.00
C ALA A 8 36.68 23.05 23.72
N ILE A 9 35.56 22.41 24.05
CA ILE A 9 34.98 21.23 23.39
C ILE A 9 34.91 21.46 21.88
N VAL A 10 35.73 20.79 21.08
CA VAL A 10 35.43 20.51 19.66
C VAL A 10 36.16 19.23 19.27
N LEU A 11 35.41 18.14 19.04
CA LEU A 11 35.67 17.09 18.03
C LEU A 11 34.65 15.94 18.18
N PHE A 12 33.37 16.27 18.35
CA PHE A 12 32.28 15.31 18.19
C PHE A 12 31.18 15.92 17.32
N SER A 13 31.51 16.16 16.05
CA SER A 13 30.53 16.56 15.03
C SER A 13 31.19 16.64 13.66
N VAL A 14 31.84 15.56 13.22
CA VAL A 14 31.82 15.26 11.77
C VAL A 14 30.50 14.54 11.51
N ILE A 15 29.41 15.28 11.66
CA ILE A 15 28.16 14.90 11.02
C ILE A 15 28.43 15.20 9.55
N LEU A 16 28.68 14.15 8.76
CA LEU A 16 28.62 14.22 7.32
C LEU A 16 27.17 14.56 6.95
N THR A 17 26.81 15.84 7.01
CA THR A 17 25.66 16.37 6.28
C THR A 17 26.02 16.34 4.80
N PHE A 18 25.99 15.14 4.23
CA PHE A 18 25.52 14.99 2.86
C PHE A 18 24.06 15.46 2.87
N CYS A 19 23.86 16.78 2.74
CA CYS A 19 22.57 17.33 2.36
C CYS A 19 22.31 16.93 0.91
N ASN A 20 21.96 15.67 0.69
CA ASN A 20 21.22 15.31 -0.49
C ASN A 20 19.83 15.92 -0.26
N ASN A 21 19.51 17.04 -0.92
CA ASN A 21 18.18 17.67 -0.88
C ASN A 21 17.15 16.76 -1.58
N LYS A 22 17.00 15.54 -1.08
CA LYS A 22 16.12 14.52 -1.61
C LYS A 22 14.70 14.92 -1.23
N ASN A 23 13.91 15.24 -2.24
CA ASN A 23 12.50 15.58 -2.11
C ASN A 23 11.68 14.34 -2.48
N GLU A 24 10.61 14.07 -1.73
CA GLU A 24 9.68 12.95 -1.96
C GLU A 24 9.20 12.85 -3.41
N ASN A 25 9.00 13.98 -4.10
CA ASN A 25 8.56 14.01 -5.49
C ASN A 25 9.63 13.45 -6.44
N GLN A 26 10.90 13.70 -6.16
CA GLN A 26 12.00 13.18 -6.95
C GLN A 26 12.10 11.66 -6.78
N VAL A 27 12.04 11.17 -5.54
CA VAL A 27 12.11 9.72 -5.24
C VAL A 27 10.93 8.99 -5.85
N PHE A 28 9.73 9.53 -5.69
CA PHE A 28 8.51 8.99 -6.27
C PHE A 28 8.59 8.93 -7.81
N SER A 29 9.07 10.01 -8.45
CA SER A 29 9.23 10.06 -9.90
C SER A 29 10.30 9.08 -10.40
N GLU A 30 11.36 8.85 -9.62
CA GLU A 30 12.36 7.82 -9.91
C GLU A 30 11.74 6.42 -9.89
N ALA A 31 10.93 6.11 -8.87
CA ALA A 31 10.19 4.84 -8.80
C ALA A 31 9.28 4.62 -10.02
N GLN A 32 8.57 5.66 -10.47
CA GLN A 32 7.73 5.58 -11.66
C GLN A 32 8.54 5.33 -12.95
N LYS A 33 9.72 5.94 -13.09
CA LYS A 33 10.62 5.67 -14.23
C LYS A 33 11.14 4.23 -14.22
N LEU A 34 11.38 3.68 -13.03
CA LEU A 34 11.78 2.29 -12.87
C LEU A 34 10.65 1.33 -13.28
N ILE A 35 9.39 1.62 -12.93
CA ILE A 35 8.22 0.90 -13.48
C ILE A 35 8.23 0.96 -15.01
N ALA A 36 8.37 2.14 -15.60
CA ALA A 36 8.37 2.32 -17.06
C ALA A 36 9.52 1.58 -17.77
N SER A 37 10.57 1.24 -17.02
CA SER A 37 11.71 0.45 -17.48
C SER A 37 11.63 -1.03 -17.06
N GLU A 38 10.48 -1.48 -16.55
CA GLU A 38 10.22 -2.83 -16.02
C GLU A 38 11.13 -3.28 -14.87
N LYS A 39 11.76 -2.32 -14.18
CA LYS A 39 12.64 -2.53 -13.04
C LYS A 39 11.84 -2.52 -11.73
N TYR A 40 10.93 -3.48 -11.59
CA TYR A 40 9.92 -3.47 -10.53
C TYR A 40 10.50 -3.60 -9.10
N ASP A 41 11.54 -4.43 -8.91
CA ASP A 41 12.20 -4.57 -7.60
C ASP A 41 12.84 -3.25 -7.15
N GLU A 42 13.55 -2.57 -8.08
CA GLU A 42 14.13 -1.25 -7.82
C GLU A 42 13.04 -0.20 -7.55
N ALA A 43 11.91 -0.26 -8.26
CA ALA A 43 10.78 0.64 -8.05
C ALA A 43 10.16 0.48 -6.65
N ILE A 44 9.98 -0.77 -6.18
CA ILE A 44 9.46 -1.04 -4.83
C ILE A 44 10.40 -0.44 -3.78
N ILE A 45 11.72 -0.62 -3.90
CA ILE A 45 12.70 -0.04 -2.97
C ILE A 45 12.55 1.49 -2.91
N LYS A 46 12.35 2.15 -4.06
CA LYS A 46 12.17 3.62 -4.11
C LYS A 46 10.84 4.08 -3.53
N PHE A 47 9.76 3.33 -3.73
CA PHE A 47 8.48 3.63 -3.07
C PHE A 47 8.55 3.39 -1.56
N GLU A 48 9.22 2.34 -1.10
CA GLU A 48 9.45 2.09 0.33
C GLU A 48 10.29 3.19 0.97
N GLU A 49 11.28 3.72 0.23
CA GLU A 49 12.03 4.90 0.64
C GLU A 49 11.13 6.12 0.83
N VAL A 50 10.17 6.37 -0.08
CA VAL A 50 9.18 7.44 0.11
C VAL A 50 8.38 7.25 1.40
N VAL A 51 7.92 6.02 1.67
CA VAL A 51 7.12 5.70 2.86
C VAL A 51 7.92 5.90 4.15
N ASN A 52 9.19 5.49 4.16
CA ASN A 52 10.04 5.53 5.35
C ASN A 52 10.57 6.93 5.64
N GLU A 53 10.98 7.68 4.62
CA GLU A 53 11.59 9.01 4.79
C GLU A 53 10.55 10.12 4.85
N PHE A 54 9.40 9.96 4.18
CA PHE A 54 8.34 10.97 4.10
C PHE A 54 6.97 10.44 4.54
N PRO A 55 6.84 9.83 5.73
CA PRO A 55 5.65 9.09 6.14
C PRO A 55 4.39 9.94 6.27
N LYS A 56 4.49 11.28 6.32
CA LYS A 56 3.34 12.21 6.39
C LYS A 56 2.94 12.79 5.04
N SER A 57 3.67 12.46 3.97
CA SER A 57 3.40 12.96 2.62
C SER A 57 2.27 12.19 1.95
N ALA A 58 1.47 12.87 1.13
CA ALA A 58 0.53 12.25 0.19
C ALA A 58 1.23 11.45 -0.95
N LYS A 59 2.56 11.37 -0.93
CA LYS A 59 3.32 10.42 -1.74
C LYS A 59 3.51 9.09 -1.04
N ALA A 60 3.42 9.02 0.28
CA ALA A 60 3.65 7.78 1.01
C ALA A 60 2.47 6.80 0.87
N ASP A 61 1.24 7.27 0.99
CA ASP A 61 0.03 6.50 0.66
C ASP A 61 0.00 6.09 -0.82
N SER A 62 0.31 7.02 -1.74
CA SER A 62 0.44 6.75 -3.17
C SER A 62 1.50 5.67 -3.45
N SER A 63 2.63 5.69 -2.72
CA SER A 63 3.71 4.72 -2.86
C SER A 63 3.29 3.34 -2.41
N LEU A 64 2.61 3.21 -1.27
CA LEU A 64 2.05 1.94 -0.82
C LEU A 64 1.02 1.41 -1.82
N PHE A 65 0.16 2.28 -2.37
CA PHE A 65 -0.83 1.89 -3.36
C PHE A 65 -0.16 1.36 -4.65
N GLU A 66 0.88 2.02 -5.15
CA GLU A 66 1.65 1.54 -6.30
C GLU A 66 2.37 0.22 -6.01
N ILE A 67 2.98 0.05 -4.83
CA ILE A 67 3.57 -1.23 -4.41
C ILE A 67 2.51 -2.35 -4.41
N ALA A 68 1.32 -2.09 -3.86
CA ALA A 68 0.23 -3.05 -3.83
C ALA A 68 -0.20 -3.45 -5.25
N LYS A 69 -0.28 -2.50 -6.19
CA LYS A 69 -0.56 -2.77 -7.61
C LYS A 69 0.50 -3.62 -8.28
N LEU A 70 1.78 -3.38 -8.01
CA LEU A 70 2.88 -4.20 -8.56
C LEU A 70 2.77 -5.64 -8.07
N TYR A 71 2.50 -5.84 -6.78
CA TYR A 71 2.27 -7.17 -6.23
C TYR A 71 0.99 -7.82 -6.79
N GLN A 72 -0.09 -7.06 -6.97
CA GLN A 72 -1.33 -7.56 -7.56
C GLN A 72 -1.13 -7.97 -9.02
N GLY A 73 -0.36 -7.17 -9.78
CA GLY A 73 0.00 -7.45 -11.17
C GLY A 73 0.99 -8.60 -11.34
N GLN A 74 1.49 -9.18 -10.24
CA GLN A 74 2.41 -10.34 -10.24
C GLN A 74 3.67 -10.13 -11.09
N VAL A 75 4.14 -8.88 -11.19
CA VAL A 75 5.28 -8.53 -12.05
C VAL A 75 6.65 -8.85 -11.41
N ILE A 76 6.64 -9.24 -10.13
CA ILE A 76 7.85 -9.60 -9.37
C ILE A 76 8.22 -11.06 -9.65
N LYS A 77 9.23 -11.25 -10.50
CA LYS A 77 9.59 -12.57 -11.07
C LYS A 77 9.94 -13.64 -10.04
N ASN A 78 10.48 -13.25 -8.89
CA ASN A 78 10.93 -14.17 -7.83
C ASN A 78 9.86 -14.46 -6.77
N LEU A 79 8.61 -14.05 -6.99
CA LEU A 79 7.49 -14.35 -6.11
C LEU A 79 6.51 -15.32 -6.76
N ARG A 80 6.05 -16.30 -5.98
CA ARG A 80 4.95 -17.17 -6.43
C ARG A 80 3.67 -16.34 -6.53
N PRO A 81 2.77 -16.62 -7.50
CA PRO A 81 1.53 -15.86 -7.69
C PRO A 81 0.74 -15.64 -6.39
N LYS A 82 0.48 -16.73 -5.63
CA LYS A 82 -0.23 -16.65 -4.34
C LYS A 82 0.46 -15.77 -3.31
N GLU A 83 1.79 -15.76 -3.28
CA GLU A 83 2.57 -14.96 -2.34
C GLU A 83 2.56 -13.48 -2.71
N SER A 84 2.66 -13.18 -4.01
CA SER A 84 2.51 -11.84 -4.56
C SER A 84 1.14 -11.25 -4.21
N LEU A 85 0.07 -12.03 -4.39
CA LEU A 85 -1.28 -11.58 -4.03
C LEU A 85 -1.47 -11.34 -2.53
N LYS A 86 -0.85 -12.15 -1.66
CA LYS A 86 -0.86 -11.89 -0.22
C LYS A 86 -0.15 -10.59 0.14
N LYS A 87 1.01 -10.33 -0.48
CA LYS A 87 1.72 -9.06 -0.32
C LYS A 87 0.89 -7.87 -0.82
N ALA A 88 0.14 -8.03 -1.91
CA ALA A 88 -0.78 -7.00 -2.40
C ALA A 88 -1.87 -6.68 -1.36
N VAL A 89 -2.54 -7.70 -0.84
CA VAL A 89 -3.57 -7.56 0.21
C VAL A 89 -3.01 -6.87 1.45
N ASP A 90 -1.86 -7.31 1.95
CA ASP A 90 -1.22 -6.71 3.13
C ASP A 90 -0.84 -5.25 2.89
N THR A 91 -0.35 -4.93 1.69
CA THR A 91 0.05 -3.56 1.34
C THR A 91 -1.17 -2.64 1.19
N TYR A 92 -2.26 -3.10 0.56
CA TYR A 92 -3.52 -2.34 0.51
C TYR A 92 -4.10 -2.10 1.91
N ARG A 93 -4.07 -3.12 2.80
CA ARG A 93 -4.47 -2.94 4.20
C ARG A 93 -3.60 -1.93 4.93
N LYS A 94 -2.31 -1.86 4.60
CA LYS A 94 -1.39 -0.85 5.14
C LYS A 94 -1.75 0.56 4.68
N VAL A 95 -2.14 0.77 3.41
CA VAL A 95 -2.67 2.07 2.95
C VAL A 95 -3.84 2.51 3.84
N PHE A 96 -4.83 1.63 4.05
CA PHE A 96 -5.99 1.94 4.89
C PHE A 96 -5.63 2.20 6.37
N THR A 97 -4.71 1.41 6.94
CA THR A 97 -4.36 1.48 8.36
C THR A 97 -3.48 2.69 8.68
N ASP A 98 -2.45 2.92 7.87
CA ASP A 98 -1.45 3.96 8.12
C ASP A 98 -1.91 5.33 7.60
N TYR A 99 -2.78 5.35 6.58
CA TYR A 99 -3.29 6.55 5.92
C TYR A 99 -4.82 6.60 5.83
N PRO A 100 -5.56 6.49 6.97
CA PRO A 100 -7.02 6.34 6.96
C PRO A 100 -7.79 7.51 6.35
N ASN A 101 -7.18 8.70 6.28
CA ASN A 101 -7.76 9.90 5.68
C ASN A 101 -7.40 10.06 4.19
N SER A 102 -6.58 9.17 3.62
CA SER A 102 -6.26 9.19 2.20
C SER A 102 -7.49 8.82 1.38
N LYS A 103 -7.66 9.47 0.23
CA LYS A 103 -8.65 9.04 -0.77
C LYS A 103 -8.40 7.60 -1.26
N LEU A 104 -7.15 7.12 -1.17
CA LEU A 104 -6.77 5.76 -1.56
C LEU A 104 -7.14 4.71 -0.49
N ALA A 105 -7.41 5.11 0.75
CA ALA A 105 -7.74 4.17 1.83
C ALA A 105 -9.03 3.40 1.54
N GLU A 106 -10.04 4.10 1.03
CA GLU A 106 -11.33 3.54 0.62
C GLU A 106 -11.15 2.48 -0.47
N SER A 107 -10.54 2.84 -1.60
CA SER A 107 -10.29 1.88 -2.68
C SER A 107 -9.40 0.72 -2.22
N SER A 108 -8.42 0.97 -1.36
CA SER A 108 -7.49 -0.06 -0.91
C SER A 108 -8.19 -1.17 -0.11
N ILE A 109 -9.09 -0.83 0.81
CA ILE A 109 -9.76 -1.87 1.61
C ILE A 109 -10.73 -2.70 0.76
N PHE A 110 -11.35 -2.09 -0.26
CA PHE A 110 -12.11 -2.83 -1.27
C PHE A 110 -11.21 -3.78 -2.07
N MET A 111 -10.09 -3.29 -2.61
CA MET A 111 -9.16 -4.09 -3.42
C MET A 111 -8.56 -5.26 -2.63
N ALA A 112 -8.27 -5.08 -1.34
CA ALA A 112 -7.87 -6.19 -0.47
C ALA A 112 -8.95 -7.28 -0.40
N GLY A 113 -10.22 -6.90 -0.21
CA GLY A 113 -11.36 -7.82 -0.25
C GLY A 113 -11.50 -8.54 -1.59
N PHE A 114 -11.36 -7.79 -2.69
CA PHE A 114 -11.46 -8.30 -4.05
C PHE A 114 -10.42 -9.38 -4.35
N ILE A 115 -9.14 -9.13 -4.03
CA ILE A 115 -8.07 -10.12 -4.24
C ILE A 115 -8.32 -11.37 -3.39
N LEU A 116 -8.75 -11.19 -2.13
CA LEU A 116 -9.07 -12.29 -1.23
C LEU A 116 -10.21 -13.15 -1.78
N ALA A 117 -11.29 -12.53 -2.28
CA ALA A 117 -12.46 -13.23 -2.80
C ALA A 117 -12.17 -13.91 -4.14
N ASN A 118 -11.57 -13.17 -5.07
CA ASN A 118 -11.55 -13.54 -6.48
C ASN A 118 -10.30 -14.30 -6.89
N GLU A 119 -9.15 -14.00 -6.29
CA GLU A 119 -7.87 -14.58 -6.69
C GLU A 119 -7.36 -15.61 -5.68
N LEU A 120 -7.48 -15.33 -4.38
CA LEU A 120 -7.01 -16.22 -3.32
C LEU A 120 -8.08 -17.22 -2.83
N LYS A 121 -9.36 -16.94 -3.11
CA LYS A 121 -10.52 -17.70 -2.61
C LYS A 121 -10.56 -17.81 -1.08
N GLU A 122 -10.00 -16.83 -0.38
CA GLU A 122 -9.98 -16.71 1.08
C GLU A 122 -11.25 -15.96 1.55
N PHE A 123 -12.43 -16.54 1.28
CA PHE A 123 -13.73 -15.87 1.41
C PHE A 123 -14.01 -15.30 2.81
N LYS A 124 -13.57 -15.99 3.88
CA LYS A 124 -13.74 -15.50 5.25
C LYS A 124 -13.02 -14.17 5.47
N GLU A 125 -11.79 -14.05 4.97
CA GLU A 125 -11.02 -12.81 5.10
C GLU A 125 -11.54 -11.74 4.14
N ALA A 126 -11.97 -12.11 2.92
CA ALA A 126 -12.64 -11.19 2.01
C ALA A 126 -13.88 -10.55 2.64
N GLY A 127 -14.72 -11.35 3.29
CA GLY A 127 -15.90 -10.87 4.00
C GLY A 127 -15.58 -9.89 5.11
N LYS A 128 -14.43 -10.03 5.81
CA LYS A 128 -14.00 -9.03 6.79
C LYS A 128 -13.65 -7.70 6.13
N MET A 129 -12.97 -7.72 4.98
CA MET A 129 -12.59 -6.49 4.26
C MET A 129 -13.81 -5.75 3.72
N TYR A 130 -14.78 -6.47 3.12
CA TYR A 130 -16.01 -5.85 2.64
C TYR A 130 -16.89 -5.31 3.77
N ASN A 131 -17.04 -6.04 4.88
CA ASN A 131 -17.75 -5.51 6.04
C ASN A 131 -17.09 -4.24 6.60
N LEU A 132 -15.75 -4.24 6.69
CA LEU A 132 -15.00 -3.06 7.12
C LEU A 132 -15.18 -1.88 6.15
N TYR A 133 -15.18 -2.13 4.84
CA TYR A 133 -15.49 -1.12 3.84
C TYR A 133 -16.87 -0.52 4.10
N ILE A 134 -17.91 -1.35 4.22
CA ILE A 134 -19.31 -0.90 4.40
C ILE A 134 -19.48 -0.11 5.71
N GLU A 135 -18.77 -0.50 6.77
CA GLU A 135 -18.78 0.22 8.05
C GLU A 135 -18.14 1.62 7.95
N LYS A 136 -16.98 1.72 7.27
CA LYS A 136 -16.21 2.98 7.21
C LYS A 136 -16.63 3.91 6.09
N TYR A 137 -17.12 3.35 4.98
CA TYR A 137 -17.49 4.05 3.76
C TYR A 137 -18.91 3.64 3.32
N PRO A 138 -19.95 3.82 4.17
CA PRO A 138 -21.32 3.38 3.84
C PRO A 138 -21.93 4.08 2.62
N ASN A 139 -21.41 5.27 2.28
CA ASN A 139 -21.76 6.06 1.10
C ASN A 139 -20.55 6.22 0.15
N GLY A 140 -19.55 5.35 0.27
CA GLY A 140 -18.38 5.32 -0.60
C GLY A 140 -18.74 4.92 -2.04
N GLU A 141 -17.83 5.20 -2.97
CA GLU A 141 -18.03 4.95 -4.40
C GLU A 141 -18.29 3.47 -4.69
N LEU A 142 -17.68 2.57 -3.91
CA LEU A 142 -17.76 1.11 -4.05
C LEU A 142 -18.65 0.47 -2.97
N ALA A 143 -19.49 1.23 -2.26
CA ALA A 143 -20.30 0.70 -1.16
C ALA A 143 -21.31 -0.35 -1.60
N ASP A 144 -21.97 -0.12 -2.74
CA ASP A 144 -22.92 -1.08 -3.28
C ASP A 144 -22.21 -2.30 -3.89
N ASP A 145 -21.06 -2.09 -4.55
CA ASP A 145 -20.21 -3.19 -5.03
C ASP A 145 -19.72 -4.06 -3.86
N ALA A 146 -19.28 -3.45 -2.76
CA ALA A 146 -18.83 -4.18 -1.57
C ALA A 146 -19.96 -5.04 -0.97
N LYS A 147 -21.20 -4.52 -0.94
CA LYS A 147 -22.38 -5.29 -0.50
C LYS A 147 -22.67 -6.46 -1.45
N ILE A 148 -22.62 -6.22 -2.76
CA ILE A 148 -22.86 -7.24 -3.80
C ILE A 148 -21.81 -8.34 -3.70
N GLU A 149 -20.53 -7.98 -3.63
CA GLU A 149 -19.42 -8.90 -3.47
C GLU A 149 -19.57 -9.72 -2.18
N LEU A 150 -19.87 -9.08 -1.05
CA LEU A 150 -20.09 -9.74 0.23
C LEU A 150 -21.24 -10.76 0.18
N GLN A 151 -22.36 -10.41 -0.45
CA GLN A 151 -23.52 -11.30 -0.58
C GLN A 151 -23.27 -12.51 -1.49
N ASN A 152 -22.29 -12.40 -2.39
CA ASN A 152 -21.99 -13.41 -3.41
C ASN A 152 -20.68 -14.17 -3.16
N LEU A 153 -20.04 -13.97 -2.02
CA LEU A 153 -18.81 -14.68 -1.65
C LEU A 153 -18.96 -16.20 -1.79
N GLY A 154 -18.05 -16.80 -2.55
CA GLY A 154 -18.00 -18.24 -2.76
C GLY A 154 -19.05 -18.80 -3.71
N LYS A 155 -19.97 -17.96 -4.24
CA LYS A 155 -20.96 -18.38 -5.22
C LYS A 155 -20.39 -18.44 -6.63
N SER A 156 -20.86 -19.37 -7.43
CA SER A 156 -20.60 -19.41 -8.87
C SER A 156 -21.45 -18.36 -9.61
N PRO A 157 -21.07 -17.96 -10.83
CA PRO A 157 -21.89 -17.08 -11.67
C PRO A 157 -23.32 -17.60 -11.87
N GLU A 158 -23.48 -18.92 -12.04
CA GLU A 158 -24.78 -19.56 -12.23
C GLU A 158 -25.68 -19.41 -10.99
N GLU A 159 -25.11 -19.62 -9.80
CA GLU A 159 -25.82 -19.42 -8.52
C GLU A 159 -26.29 -17.97 -8.39
N ILE A 160 -25.43 -17.00 -8.74
CA ILE A 160 -25.76 -15.57 -8.68
C ILE A 160 -26.90 -15.20 -9.64
N LEU A 161 -26.88 -15.73 -10.87
CA LEU A 161 -27.89 -15.43 -11.90
C LEU A 161 -29.26 -16.06 -11.58
N SER A 162 -29.28 -17.26 -10.98
CA SER A 162 -30.52 -17.95 -10.63
C SER A 162 -31.37 -17.18 -9.61
N HIS A 163 -30.72 -16.44 -8.70
CA HIS A 163 -31.39 -15.67 -7.64
C HIS A 163 -31.85 -14.26 -8.07
N LYS A 164 -31.39 -13.74 -9.21
CA LYS A 164 -31.84 -12.44 -9.75
C LYS A 164 -33.09 -12.54 -10.64
N SER A 165 -33.58 -13.75 -10.91
CA SER A 165 -34.65 -14.01 -11.89
C SER A 165 -36.06 -14.11 -11.26
N ILE A 166 -36.30 -13.49 -10.10
CA ILE A 166 -37.60 -13.51 -9.38
C ILE A 166 -38.07 -12.08 -9.12
#